data_AF-W9UPQ9-F1
#
_entry.id   AF-W9UPQ9-F1
#
_cell.length_a   1.000
_cell.length_b   1.000
_cell.length_c   1.000
_cell.angle_alpha   90.00
_cell.angle_beta   90.00
_cell.angle_gamma   90.00
#
_symmetry.space_group_name_H-M   'P 1'
#
loop_
_entity.id
_entity.type
_entity.pdbx_description
1 polymer ?
#
loop_
_entity_poly.entity_id
_entity_poly.type
_entity_poly.pdbx_seq_one_letter_code
_entity_poly.pdbx_strand_id
1 'polypeptide(L)'
;MVCDVVEKPIQVTELMLDWAINGWAEQMVFNLKLPMKQRYKETLQCLDRLKDGLNEHSINFKLSARHLYHDREEITCYLDLRKD
;
A
#
# COMPACT_ATOMS: atom_id res chain seq x y z
N MET A 1 -7.97 -8.74 -1.37
CA MET A 1 -6.86 -9.41 -0.64
C MET A 1 -6.54 -8.61 0.61
N VAL A 2 -6.12 -9.27 1.69
CA VAL A 2 -5.65 -8.60 2.91
C VAL A 2 -4.23 -9.07 3.25
N CYS A 3 -3.37 -8.17 3.73
CA CYS A 3 -1.98 -8.50 4.02
C CYS A 3 -1.47 -7.78 5.29
N ASP A 4 -1.18 -8.56 6.33
CA ASP A 4 -0.56 -8.09 7.57
C ASP A 4 0.68 -8.93 7.88
N VAL A 5 1.77 -8.64 7.16
CA VAL A 5 3.06 -9.32 7.32
C VAL A 5 4.08 -8.38 7.96
N VAL A 6 4.99 -8.95 8.75
CA VAL A 6 6.07 -8.19 9.41
C VAL A 6 7.29 -8.17 8.50
N GLU A 7 7.20 -7.38 7.42
CA GLU A 7 8.26 -7.18 6.44
C GLU A 7 8.61 -5.69 6.28
N LYS A 8 9.69 -5.38 5.55
CA LYS A 8 9.98 -3.97 5.25
C LYS A 8 8.82 -3.37 4.45
N PRO A 9 8.40 -2.13 4.75
CA PRO A 9 7.21 -1.54 4.11
C PRO A 9 7.37 -1.43 2.59
N ILE A 10 8.58 -1.21 2.07
CA ILE A 10 8.83 -1.24 0.63
C ILE A 10 8.59 -2.63 0.01
N GLN A 11 8.92 -3.73 0.68
CA GLN A 11 8.69 -5.08 0.17
C GLN A 11 7.19 -5.41 0.12
N VAL A 12 6.43 -4.98 1.14
CA VAL A 12 4.97 -5.08 1.11
C VAL A 12 4.40 -4.22 -0.03
N THR A 13 4.92 -3.02 -0.24
CA THR A 13 4.50 -2.13 -1.33
C THR A 13 4.67 -2.78 -2.71
N GLU A 14 5.85 -3.35 -3.00
CA GLU A 14 6.08 -4.08 -4.26
C GLU A 14 5.14 -5.27 -4.40
N LEU A 15 4.90 -6.03 -3.31
CA LEU A 15 3.96 -7.15 -3.34
C LEU A 15 2.54 -6.67 -3.66
N MET A 16 2.06 -5.58 -3.05
CA MET A 16 0.72 -5.05 -3.36
C MET A 16 0.62 -4.55 -4.80
N LEU A 17 1.71 -3.97 -5.32
CA LEU A 17 1.79 -3.53 -6.71
C LEU A 17 1.74 -4.73 -7.68
N ASP A 18 2.46 -5.82 -7.41
CA ASP A 18 2.41 -7.05 -8.21
C ASP A 18 0.98 -7.63 -8.24
N TRP A 19 0.31 -7.69 -7.08
CA TRP A 19 -1.08 -8.13 -7.00
C TRP A 19 -2.02 -7.26 -7.82
N ALA A 20 -1.80 -5.94 -7.81
CA ALA A 20 -2.58 -4.99 -8.59
C ALA A 20 -2.37 -5.18 -10.10
N ILE A 21 -1.12 -5.24 -10.55
CA ILE A 21 -0.75 -5.35 -11.97
C ILE A 21 -1.24 -6.66 -12.57
N ASN A 22 -1.13 -7.76 -11.83
CA ASN A 22 -1.60 -9.07 -12.30
C ASN A 22 -3.13 -9.26 -12.18
N GLY A 23 -3.85 -8.29 -11.60
CA GLY A 23 -5.30 -8.37 -11.43
C GLY A 23 -5.74 -9.49 -10.50
N TRP A 24 -4.91 -9.89 -9.52
CA TRP A 24 -5.24 -10.97 -8.59
C TRP A 24 -6.23 -10.56 -7.51
N ALA A 25 -6.46 -9.26 -7.32
CA ALA A 25 -7.49 -8.72 -6.46
C ALA A 25 -7.95 -7.35 -6.95
N GLU A 26 -9.26 -7.08 -6.84
CA GLU A 26 -9.85 -5.77 -7.17
C GLU A 26 -9.76 -4.77 -6.01
N GLN A 27 -9.65 -5.26 -4.78
CA GLN A 27 -9.58 -4.45 -3.57
C GLN A 27 -8.55 -5.05 -2.60
N MET A 28 -7.78 -4.18 -1.95
CA MET A 28 -6.71 -4.59 -1.03
C MET A 28 -6.69 -3.74 0.24
N VAL A 29 -6.53 -4.39 1.39
CA VAL A 29 -6.24 -3.75 2.68
C VAL A 29 -4.94 -4.33 3.21
N PHE A 30 -3.95 -3.50 3.50
CA PHE A 30 -2.64 -3.98 3.92
C PHE A 30 -1.94 -3.03 4.88
N ASN A 31 -1.10 -3.59 5.75
CA ASN A 31 -0.35 -2.82 6.72
C ASN A 31 1.07 -2.51 6.21
N LEU A 32 1.53 -1.28 6.42
CA LEU A 32 2.93 -0.89 6.25
C LEU A 32 3.57 -0.65 7.62
N LYS A 33 4.50 -1.52 8.02
CA LYS A 33 5.24 -1.41 9.28
C LYS A 33 6.28 -0.29 9.13
N LEU A 34 6.18 0.75 9.93
CA LEU A 34 7.01 1.95 9.79
C LEU A 34 8.29 1.87 10.62
N PRO A 35 9.41 2.45 10.14
CA PRO A 35 10.65 2.53 10.89
C PRO A 35 10.51 3.46 12.10
N MET A 36 11.38 3.29 13.10
CA MET A 36 11.35 4.14 14.30
C MET A 36 11.54 5.64 14.00
N LYS A 37 12.34 5.97 12.96
CA LYS A 37 12.65 7.35 12.53
C LYS A 37 12.12 7.59 11.12
N GLN A 38 11.83 8.85 10.79
CA GLN A 38 11.40 9.26 9.44
C GLN A 38 10.12 8.58 8.92
N ARG A 39 9.21 8.16 9.83
CA ARG A 39 7.93 7.48 9.53
C ARG A 39 7.14 8.11 8.40
N TYR A 40 6.96 9.43 8.45
CA TYR A 40 6.19 10.15 7.42
C TYR A 40 6.87 10.08 6.05
N LYS A 41 8.20 10.20 6.01
CA LYS A 41 8.96 10.09 4.76
C LYS A 41 8.86 8.68 4.18
N GLU A 42 9.03 7.64 5.00
CA GLU A 42 8.88 6.25 4.56
C GLU A 42 7.47 5.98 4.03
N THR A 43 6.46 6.50 4.72
CA THR A 43 5.06 6.41 4.29
C THR A 43 4.87 7.01 2.91
N LEU A 44 5.33 8.24 2.69
CA LEU A 44 5.23 8.90 1.38
C LEU A 44 5.95 8.10 0.30
N GLN A 45 7.17 7.62 0.57
CA GLN A 45 7.94 6.81 -0.38
C GLN A 45 7.20 5.55 -0.82
N CYS A 46 6.57 4.83 0.11
CA CYS A 46 5.79 3.64 -0.20
C CYS A 46 4.53 3.98 -1.01
N LEU A 47 3.79 5.01 -0.59
CA LEU A 47 2.56 5.40 -1.28
C LEU A 47 2.84 5.95 -2.69
N ASP A 48 3.90 6.72 -2.86
CA ASP A 48 4.28 7.28 -4.16
C ASP A 48 4.80 6.17 -5.08
N ARG A 49 5.60 5.22 -4.57
CA ARG A 49 6.00 4.03 -5.34
C ARG A 49 4.80 3.24 -5.86
N LEU A 50 3.78 3.03 -5.02
CA LEU A 50 2.55 2.34 -5.41
C LEU A 50 1.80 3.10 -6.51
N LYS A 51 1.63 4.42 -6.34
CA LYS A 51 0.96 5.28 -7.33
C LYS A 51 1.70 5.29 -8.66
N ASP A 52 3.01 5.48 -8.62
CA ASP A 52 3.86 5.54 -9.80
C ASP A 52 3.77 4.22 -10.57
N GLY A 53 3.91 3.08 -9.88
CA GLY A 53 3.78 1.76 -10.51
C GLY A 53 2.40 1.51 -11.13
N LEU A 54 1.32 1.91 -10.46
CA LEU A 54 -0.04 1.78 -11.01
C LEU A 54 -0.24 2.69 -12.23
N ASN A 55 0.27 3.92 -12.18
CA ASN A 55 0.19 4.88 -13.29
C ASN A 55 1.00 4.42 -14.50
N GLU A 56 2.21 3.88 -14.28
CA GLU A 56 3.05 3.27 -15.33
C GLU A 56 2.30 2.18 -16.10
N HIS A 57 1.44 1.43 -15.42
CA HIS A 57 0.61 0.36 -16.00
C HIS A 57 -0.79 0.85 -16.43
N SER A 58 -1.06 2.17 -16.36
CA SER A 58 -2.35 2.78 -16.70
C SER A 58 -3.54 2.16 -15.95
N ILE A 59 -3.33 1.77 -14.69
CA ILE A 59 -4.36 1.20 -13.82
C ILE A 59 -5.08 2.34 -13.10
N ASN A 60 -6.40 2.40 -13.20
CA ASN A 60 -7.22 3.33 -12.42
C ASN A 60 -7.35 2.83 -10.98
N PHE A 61 -7.18 3.72 -10.01
CA PHE A 61 -7.25 3.34 -8.60
C PHE A 61 -7.75 4.46 -7.68
N LYS A 62 -8.23 4.07 -6.50
CA LYS A 62 -8.38 4.94 -5.32
C LYS A 62 -7.47 4.38 -4.22
N LEU A 63 -6.57 5.22 -3.70
CA LEU A 63 -5.65 4.86 -2.63
C LEU A 63 -5.89 5.74 -1.42
N SER A 64 -6.00 5.11 -0.25
CA SER A 64 -6.08 5.79 1.04
C SER A 64 -5.19 5.08 2.05
N ALA A 65 -4.62 5.84 2.98
CA ALA A 65 -3.83 5.30 4.07
C ALA A 65 -4.12 6.08 5.34
N ARG A 66 -4.28 5.38 6.46
CA ARG A 66 -4.54 5.98 7.77
C ARG A 66 -3.82 5.22 8.86
N HIS A 67 -3.35 5.96 9.85
CA HIS A 67 -2.92 5.40 11.13
C HIS A 67 -4.19 5.14 11.96
N LEU A 68 -4.67 3.89 11.97
CA LEU A 68 -5.91 3.53 12.67
C LEU A 68 -5.71 3.47 14.19
N TYR A 69 -6.80 3.45 14.94
CA TYR A 69 -6.76 3.43 16.41
C TYR A 69 -5.91 2.27 16.99
N HIS A 70 -5.91 1.12 16.33
CA HIS A 70 -5.18 -0.07 16.75
C HIS A 70 -3.78 -0.20 16.13
N ASP A 71 -3.43 0.68 15.19
CA ASP A 71 -2.11 0.66 14.58
C ASP A 71 -1.10 1.24 15.57
N ARG A 72 0.02 0.53 15.79
CA ARG A 72 1.14 1.05 16.59
C ARG A 72 2.14 1.79 15.68
N GLU A 73 3.33 1.26 15.46
CA GLU A 73 4.31 1.78 14.51
C GLU A 73 4.00 1.32 13.07
N GLU A 74 2.77 1.51 12.61
CA GLU A 74 2.31 1.09 11.30
C GLU A 74 1.18 1.96 10.79
N ILE A 75 0.80 1.79 9.52
CA ILE A 75 -0.42 2.36 8.96
C ILE A 75 -1.18 1.28 8.19
N THR A 76 -2.49 1.43 8.12
CA THR A 76 -3.35 0.63 7.26
C THR A 76 -3.65 1.36 5.96
N CYS A 77 -3.35 0.71 4.84
CA CYS A 77 -3.62 1.18 3.48
C CYS A 77 -4.83 0.45 2.90
N TYR A 78 -5.64 1.17 2.13
CA TYR A 78 -6.72 0.62 1.32
C TYR A 78 -6.56 1.08 -0.13
N LEU A 79 -6.51 0.09 -1.04
CA LEU A 79 -6.40 0.26 -2.48
C LEU A 79 -7.64 -0.36 -3.15
N ASP A 80 -8.33 0.43 -3.96
CA ASP A 80 -9.49 0.03 -4.75
C ASP A 80 -9.18 0.20 -6.24
N LEU A 81 -9.29 -0.88 -7.02
CA LEU A 81 -9.00 -0.93 -8.46
C LEU A 81 -10.25 -1.03 -9.33
N ARG A 82 -11.45 -1.05 -8.71
CA ARG A 82 -12.70 -1.16 -9.47
C ARG A 82 -12.92 0.09 -10.31
N LYS A 83 -13.41 -0.10 -11.53
CA LYS A 83 -13.86 0.99 -12.40
C LYS A 83 -15.27 1.39 -11.95
N ASP A 84 -15.47 2.66 -11.64
CA ASP A 84 -16.82 3.23 -11.44
C ASP A 84 -17.63 3.15 -12.75
#